data_AF-A0A4Y2DEU5-F1
#
_entry.id   AF-A0A4Y2DEU5-F1
#
_cell.length_a   1.000
_cell.length_b   1.000
_cell.length_c   1.000
_cell.angle_alpha   90.00
_cell.angle_beta   90.00
_cell.angle_gamma   90.00
#
_symmetry.space_group_name_H-M   'P 1'
#
loop_
_entity.id
_entity.type
_entity.pdbx_description
1 polymer ?
#
loop_
_entity_poly.entity_id
_entity_poly.type
_entity_poly.pdbx_seq_one_letter_code
_entity_poly.pdbx_strand_id
1 'polypeptide(L)'
;MPKRSCKFTEDLQNEFPFLKKVCTGPGNEDQDDRVKCSHCNSEFSVAHGGRSDIKDNLQSSKHKKSLACAASSSKLTSFFKTASSNDKSERGDLCLPHSKP
;
A
#
# COMPACT_ATOMS: atom_id res chain seq x y z
N MET A 1 -11.64 26.64 17.36
CA MET A 1 -10.88 26.73 16.09
C MET A 1 -11.37 25.63 15.16
N PRO A 2 -11.80 25.92 13.93
CA PRO A 2 -12.16 24.86 12.98
C PRO A 2 -10.92 24.02 12.69
N LYS A 3 -10.97 22.72 12.96
CA LYS A 3 -9.90 21.79 12.55
C LYS A 3 -9.97 21.72 11.02
N ARG A 4 -8.96 22.25 10.34
CA ARG A 4 -8.85 22.09 8.90
C ARG A 4 -8.49 20.64 8.62
N SER A 5 -9.40 19.89 7.99
CA SER A 5 -9.09 18.58 7.45
C SER A 5 -8.29 18.76 6.16
N CYS A 6 -7.16 18.05 6.06
CA CYS A 6 -6.39 18.00 4.83
C CYS A 6 -7.00 16.95 3.89
N LYS A 7 -7.09 17.27 2.60
CA LYS A 7 -7.58 16.35 1.57
C LYS A 7 -6.42 15.83 0.73
N PHE A 8 -6.56 14.64 0.17
CA PHE A 8 -5.61 14.14 -0.80
C PHE A 8 -5.83 14.84 -2.15
N THR A 9 -4.99 15.84 -2.43
CA THR A 9 -4.99 16.62 -3.67
C THR A 9 -4.12 15.97 -4.75
N GLU A 10 -4.27 16.41 -6.00
CA GLU A 10 -3.40 16.00 -7.09
C GLU A 10 -1.91 16.35 -6.84
N ASP A 11 -1.65 17.44 -6.11
CA ASP A 11 -0.28 17.82 -5.69
C ASP A 11 0.36 16.73 -4.83
N LEU A 12 -0.37 16.23 -3.82
CA LEU A 12 0.07 15.11 -3.00
C LEU A 12 0.17 13.80 -3.79
N GLN A 13 -0.71 13.58 -4.76
CA GLN A 13 -0.65 12.41 -5.62
C GLN A 13 0.57 12.44 -6.55
N ASN A 14 0.94 13.61 -7.07
CA ASN A 14 2.12 13.79 -7.90
C ASN A 14 3.41 13.65 -7.06
N GLU A 15 3.42 14.14 -5.82
CA GLU A 15 4.53 13.97 -4.89
C GLU A 15 4.68 12.50 -4.44
N PHE A 16 3.56 11.79 -4.28
CA PHE A 16 3.50 10.40 -3.81
C PHE A 16 2.69 9.51 -4.76
N PRO A 17 3.23 9.14 -5.94
CA PRO A 17 2.49 8.40 -6.97
C PRO A 17 2.10 6.96 -6.57
N PHE A 18 2.71 6.44 -5.51
CA PHE A 18 2.37 5.14 -4.93
C PHE A 18 1.17 5.21 -3.97
N LEU A 19 0.67 6.39 -3.64
CA LEU A 19 -0.56 6.58 -2.89
C LEU A 19 -1.75 6.71 -3.85
N LYS A 20 -2.82 5.97 -3.56
CA LYS A 20 -4.08 6.02 -4.32
C LYS A 20 -5.23 6.37 -3.39
N LYS A 21 -6.19 7.17 -3.87
CA LYS A 21 -7.43 7.42 -3.15
C LYS A 21 -8.21 6.12 -2.95
N VAL A 22 -8.82 5.95 -1.78
CA VAL A 22 -9.71 4.82 -1.51
C VAL A 22 -11.14 5.22 -1.88
N CYS A 23 -11.60 4.81 -3.06
CA CYS A 23 -12.99 4.99 -3.45
C CYS A 23 -13.87 3.99 -2.68
N THR A 24 -14.63 4.46 -1.69
CA THR A 24 -15.46 3.59 -0.85
C THR A 24 -16.87 3.45 -1.43
N GLY A 25 -17.01 2.98 -2.67
CA GLY A 25 -18.31 2.69 -3.30
C GLY A 25 -19.27 3.90 -3.50
N PRO A 26 -20.42 3.69 -4.15
CA PRO A 26 -21.40 4.75 -4.39
C PRO A 26 -22.01 5.19 -3.05
N GLY A 27 -21.75 6.43 -2.63
CA GLY A 27 -22.26 7.03 -1.39
C GLY A 27 -21.20 7.44 -0.35
N ASN A 28 -19.90 7.25 -0.61
CA ASN A 28 -18.80 7.77 0.22
C ASN A 28 -17.83 8.63 -0.60
N GLU A 29 -18.35 9.67 -1.25
CA GLU A 29 -17.55 10.67 -1.98
C GLU A 29 -16.80 11.64 -1.05
N ASP A 30 -17.11 11.65 0.25
CA ASP A 30 -16.49 12.60 1.19
C ASP A 30 -15.13 12.14 1.74
N GLN A 31 -14.72 10.90 1.49
CA GLN A 31 -13.46 10.34 2.01
C GLN A 31 -12.23 10.67 1.15
N ASP A 32 -12.13 11.93 0.70
CA ASP A 32 -10.96 12.46 -0.02
C ASP A 32 -9.67 12.40 0.80
N ASP A 33 -9.77 12.18 2.11
CA ASP A 33 -8.65 12.08 3.03
C ASP A 33 -8.11 10.64 3.16
N ARG A 34 -8.84 9.60 2.73
CA ARG A 34 -8.35 8.21 2.83
C ARG A 34 -7.56 7.81 1.60
N VAL A 35 -6.36 7.30 1.86
CA VAL A 35 -5.44 6.83 0.83
C VAL A 35 -4.87 5.46 1.16
N LYS A 36 -4.53 4.71 0.12
CA LYS A 36 -3.86 3.42 0.18
C LYS A 36 -2.48 3.50 -0.44
N CYS A 37 -1.47 3.06 0.29
CA CYS A 37 -0.11 2.90 -0.23
C CYS A 37 0.02 1.58 -1.00
N SER A 38 0.45 1.63 -2.25
CA SER A 38 0.68 0.43 -3.08
C SER A 38 1.88 -0.41 -2.62
N HIS A 39 2.89 0.21 -2.00
CA HIS A 39 4.09 -0.50 -1.53
C HIS A 39 3.86 -1.35 -0.29
N CYS A 40 3.00 -0.90 0.63
CA CYS A 40 2.70 -1.61 1.88
C CYS A 40 1.25 -2.07 2.01
N ASN A 41 0.43 -1.82 0.99
CA ASN A 41 -1.01 -2.05 0.97
C ASN A 41 -1.73 -1.50 2.21
N SER A 42 -1.16 -0.49 2.87
CA SER A 42 -1.72 0.11 4.08
C SER A 42 -2.62 1.27 3.70
N GLU A 43 -3.79 1.31 4.32
CA GLU A 43 -4.75 2.39 4.21
C GLU A 43 -4.62 3.32 5.42
N PHE A 44 -4.61 4.63 5.18
CA PHE A 44 -4.51 5.65 6.23
C PHE A 44 -5.23 6.94 5.80
N SER A 45 -5.56 7.79 6.77
CA SER A 45 -6.17 9.10 6.51
C SER A 45 -5.10 10.19 6.55
N VAL A 46 -5.17 11.13 5.61
CA VAL A 46 -4.33 12.34 5.59
C VAL A 46 -5.03 13.53 6.25
N ALA A 47 -6.23 13.36 6.81
CA ALA A 47 -7.06 14.45 7.33
C ALA A 47 -6.37 15.33 8.38
N HIS A 48 -5.46 14.78 9.17
CA HIS A 48 -4.87 15.45 10.33
C HIS A 48 -3.60 16.23 10.00
N GLY A 49 -2.71 15.65 9.21
CA GLY A 49 -1.37 16.17 8.96
C GLY A 49 -0.94 16.14 7.50
N GLY A 50 -1.77 15.66 6.58
CA GLY A 50 -1.47 15.68 5.15
C GLY A 50 -0.17 14.93 4.84
N ARG A 51 0.86 15.69 4.45
CA ARG A 51 2.23 15.22 4.23
C ARG A 51 2.84 14.54 5.46
N SER A 52 2.53 15.01 6.67
CA SER A 52 3.08 14.45 7.90
C SER A 52 2.60 13.02 8.13
N ASP A 53 1.30 12.74 7.92
CA ASP A 53 0.75 11.39 8.00
C ASP A 53 1.37 10.46 6.94
N ILE A 54 1.58 10.98 5.73
CA ILE A 54 2.27 10.23 4.67
C ILE A 54 3.69 9.86 5.09
N LYS A 55 4.45 10.83 5.61
CA LYS A 55 5.82 10.61 6.06
C LYS A 55 5.89 9.61 7.23
N ASP A 56 4.97 9.71 8.19
CA ASP A 56 4.88 8.76 9.29
C ASP A 56 4.61 7.34 8.77
N ASN A 57 3.66 7.18 7.85
CA ASN A 57 3.39 5.90 7.19
C ASN A 57 4.65 5.35 6.47
N LEU A 58 5.44 6.19 5.80
CA LEU A 58 6.70 5.76 5.16
C LEU A 58 7.77 5.34 6.18
N GLN A 59 7.82 6.02 7.32
CA GLN A 59 8.75 5.71 8.41
C GLN A 59 8.31 4.51 9.25
N SER A 60 7.02 4.14 9.16
CA SER A 60 6.44 3.02 9.87
C SER A 60 7.14 1.70 9.56
N SER A 61 7.31 0.87 10.59
CA SER A 61 7.85 -0.47 10.49
C SER A 61 7.09 -1.33 9.46
N LYS A 62 5.78 -1.12 9.30
CA LYS A 62 4.97 -1.84 8.31
C LYS A 62 5.44 -1.55 6.88
N HIS A 63 5.70 -0.28 6.56
CA HIS A 63 6.16 0.12 5.24
C HIS A 63 7.57 -0.41 4.95
N LYS A 64 8.50 -0.23 5.89
CA LYS A 64 9.88 -0.73 5.77
C LYS A 64 9.94 -2.24 5.55
N LYS A 65 9.17 -3.01 6.34
CA LYS A 65 9.10 -4.47 6.21
C LYS A 65 8.51 -4.91 4.87
N SER A 66 7.42 -4.28 4.43
CA SER A 66 6.80 -4.59 3.14
C SER A 66 7.75 -4.33 1.98
N LEU A 67 8.47 -3.21 2.02
CA LEU A 67 9.47 -2.86 1.02
C LEU A 67 10.61 -3.88 0.97
N ALA A 68 11.12 -4.30 2.14
CA ALA A 68 12.16 -5.32 2.25
C ALA A 68 11.69 -6.69 1.73
N CYS A 69 10.46 -7.11 2.05
CA CYS A 69 9.87 -8.35 1.54
C CYS A 69 9.72 -8.31 0.01
N ALA A 70 9.22 -7.21 -0.56
CA ALA A 70 9.09 -7.04 -2.01
C ALA A 70 10.45 -7.13 -2.73
N ALA A 71 11.48 -6.48 -2.19
CA ALA A 71 12.84 -6.53 -2.72
C ALA A 71 13.49 -7.94 -2.62
N SER A 72 13.11 -8.72 -1.61
CA SER A 72 13.63 -10.07 -1.37
C SER A 72 12.97 -11.12 -2.25
N SER A 73 11.69 -10.93 -2.60
CA SER A 73 10.93 -11.85 -3.48
C SER A 73 11.49 -11.89 -4.91
N SER A 74 12.03 -10.78 -5.41
CA SER A 74 12.59 -10.68 -6.77
C SER A 74 13.85 -11.51 -6.99
N LYS A 75 14.57 -11.86 -5.92
CA LYS A 75 15.85 -12.58 -5.99
C LYS A 75 15.70 -14.10 -5.93
N LEU A 76 14.54 -14.63 -5.55
CA LEU A 76 14.31 -16.08 -5.46
C LEU A 76 13.76 -16.69 -6.75
N THR A 77 13.19 -15.90 -7.65
CA THR A 77 12.67 -16.39 -8.95
C THR A 77 13.79 -16.82 -9.91
N SER A 78 15.02 -16.32 -9.75
CA SER A 78 16.17 -16.74 -10.55
C SER A 78 16.78 -18.07 -10.08
N PHE A 79 16.66 -18.42 -8.80
CA PHE A 79 17.21 -19.67 -8.25
C PHE A 79 16.29 -20.88 -8.49
N PHE A 80 14.99 -20.67 -8.75
CA PHE A 80 14.03 -21.74 -9.03
C PHE A 80 13.87 -22.08 -10.52
N LYS A 81 14.75 -21.60 -11.41
CA LYS A 81 14.77 -22.01 -12.82
C LYS A 81 15.62 -23.26 -13.06
N THR A 82 15.30 -24.37 -12.40
CA THR A 82 15.63 -25.72 -12.90
C THR A 82 14.91 -26.80 -12.07
N ALA A 83 13.67 -27.14 -12.47
CA ALA A 83 13.15 -28.51 -12.47
C ALA A 83 11.73 -28.57 -13.07
N SER A 84 11.68 -29.03 -14.32
CA SER A 84 10.60 -29.81 -14.96
C SER A 84 9.23 -29.19 -15.28
N SER A 85 8.98 -29.11 -16.59
CA SER A 85 7.82 -29.66 -17.31
C SER A 85 6.38 -29.42 -16.83
N ASN A 86 5.65 -28.71 -17.70
CA ASN A 86 4.24 -28.90 -18.08
C ASN A 86 3.11 -28.53 -17.10
N ASP A 87 2.11 -27.89 -17.72
CA ASP A 87 0.70 -27.74 -17.35
C ASP A 87 0.24 -26.56 -16.46
N LYS A 88 -0.99 -26.16 -16.77
CA LYS A 88 -1.67 -24.89 -16.55
C LYS A 88 -2.08 -24.66 -15.10
N SER A 89 -2.21 -23.40 -14.70
CA SER A 89 -3.28 -22.82 -13.85
C SER A 89 -2.75 -21.52 -13.23
N GLU A 90 -3.18 -20.36 -13.72
CA GLU A 90 -4.22 -19.51 -13.14
C GLU A 90 -3.80 -18.68 -11.91
N ARG A 91 -4.32 -17.45 -11.93
CA ARG A 91 -4.20 -16.39 -10.94
C ARG A 91 -4.56 -16.88 -9.54
N GLY A 92 -3.86 -16.42 -8.51
CA GLY A 92 -4.31 -16.68 -7.15
C GLY A 92 -3.52 -15.93 -6.09
N ASP A 93 -4.13 -14.84 -5.63
CA ASP A 93 -3.95 -14.22 -4.33
C ASP A 93 -3.61 -15.22 -3.21
N LEU A 94 -2.55 -14.96 -2.44
CA LEU A 94 -2.56 -15.38 -1.04
C LEU A 94 -1.89 -14.31 -0.18
N CYS A 95 -2.72 -13.37 0.25
CA CYS A 95 -2.52 -12.64 1.48
C CYS A 95 -2.19 -13.63 2.62
N LEU A 96 -1.06 -13.40 3.31
CA LEU A 96 -0.84 -13.91 4.66
C LEU A 96 -1.84 -13.26 5.62
N PRO A 97 -2.46 -14.03 6.53
CA PRO A 97 -2.72 -13.53 7.87
C PRO A 97 -1.77 -14.19 8.88
N HIS A 98 -1.08 -13.31 9.60
CA HIS A 98 -0.62 -13.39 10.99
C HIS A 98 -0.41 -14.75 11.69
N SER A 99 0.82 -14.89 12.19
CA SER A 99 1.17 -15.04 13.62
C SER A 99 0.41 -16.07 14.49
N LYS A 100 1.09 -17.20 14.77
CA LYS A 100 1.47 -17.80 16.09
C LYS A 100 0.43 -17.90 17.24
N PRO A 101 0.63 -18.79 18.25
CA PRO A 101 1.82 -19.60 18.58
C PRO A 101 1.79 -21.05 18.11
#